data_AF-A0A1W2ETF8-F1
#
_entry.id   AF-A0A1W2ETF8-F1
#
_cell.length_a   1.000
_cell.length_b   1.000
_cell.length_c   1.000
_cell.angle_alpha   90.00
_cell.angle_beta   90.00
_cell.angle_gamma   90.00
#
_symmetry.space_group_name_H-M   'P 1'
#
loop_
_entity.id
_entity.type
_entity.pdbx_description
1 polymer ?
#
loop_
_entity_poly.entity_id
_entity_poly.type
_entity_poly.pdbx_seq_one_letter_code
_entity_poly.pdbx_strand_id
1 'polypeptide(L)'
;MAPSITAYEVSIIKGMLRMGFKPALVQSYFTRPDRLVNPARIQEIKKNSTARIEAIPAATDEEVGYFLDDFYRSSSNPDDYAPPTQEAEVTQFTLGVNGKLTILSSEADVQLGTPEIQEIYEELRVKALSLGQHGHNILGQLHKDVVRFIDALPEDPLSASVVRIFMRGSNLKSKLASYQISQENPDLYPLVDLDAAVAPLIVDLVDSFTLLVNLTPAMAVLEAKASTQEEYVSQGEALEAIQPALEQVEQVADPEAAELLDEQLNEGLSASLDKSGRAQRSVAFSSVRNFAISIFTPVYHAARYVFGDDKLPSSLQALRNGAAYAAGNKLYPYLHDRFPAIIEYIRNHAESLTTYAEKVVTNQKLQEFISSMIEVVSNIL
;
A
#
# COMPACT_ATOMS: atom_id res chain seq x y z
N MET A 1 -19.62 -40.32 12.78
CA MET A 1 -19.82 -38.96 12.24
C MET A 1 -18.61 -38.61 11.42
N ALA A 2 -18.78 -38.17 10.17
CA ALA A 2 -17.67 -37.63 9.39
C ALA A 2 -17.15 -36.35 10.09
N PRO A 3 -15.83 -36.11 10.12
CA PRO A 3 -15.28 -34.90 10.74
C PRO A 3 -15.77 -33.66 9.98
N SER A 4 -16.08 -32.59 10.72
CA SER A 4 -16.52 -31.31 10.13
C SER A 4 -15.44 -30.59 9.32
N ILE A 5 -14.17 -31.00 9.45
CA ILE A 5 -13.03 -30.45 8.73
C ILE A 5 -12.14 -31.62 8.29
N THR A 6 -11.76 -31.63 7.02
CA THR A 6 -10.88 -32.64 6.42
C THR A 6 -9.42 -32.47 6.86
N ALA A 7 -8.57 -33.48 6.61
CA ALA A 7 -7.15 -33.37 6.96
C ALA A 7 -6.44 -32.27 6.15
N TYR A 8 -6.80 -32.10 4.87
CA TYR A 8 -6.30 -31.03 4.01
C TYR A 8 -6.68 -29.64 4.54
N GLU A 9 -7.95 -29.44 4.94
CA GLU A 9 -8.37 -28.16 5.51
C GLU A 9 -7.66 -27.88 6.84
N VAL A 10 -7.40 -28.90 7.67
CA VAL A 10 -6.56 -28.73 8.87
C VAL A 10 -5.13 -28.31 8.51
N SER A 11 -4.52 -28.86 7.45
CA SER A 11 -3.18 -28.44 7.02
C SER A 11 -3.16 -26.99 6.53
N ILE A 12 -4.17 -26.57 5.75
CA ILE A 12 -4.31 -25.17 5.31
C ILE A 12 -4.55 -24.25 6.51
N ILE A 13 -5.47 -24.57 7.42
CA ILE A 13 -5.73 -23.79 8.65
C ILE A 13 -4.42 -23.59 9.43
N LYS A 14 -3.62 -24.65 9.59
CA LYS A 14 -2.31 -24.55 10.25
C LYS A 14 -1.32 -23.66 9.49
N GLY A 15 -1.29 -23.77 8.16
CA GLY A 15 -0.49 -22.90 7.29
C GLY A 15 -0.87 -21.42 7.45
N MET A 16 -2.16 -21.11 7.36
CA MET A 16 -2.70 -19.75 7.55
C MET A 16 -2.40 -19.21 8.96
N LEU A 17 -2.59 -20.01 10.00
CA LEU A 17 -2.25 -19.62 11.38
C LEU A 17 -0.74 -19.39 11.57
N ARG A 18 0.12 -20.19 10.91
CA ARG A 18 1.58 -19.98 10.89
C ARG A 18 1.93 -18.67 10.19
N MET A 19 1.22 -18.33 9.11
CA MET A 19 1.36 -17.07 8.35
C MET A 19 0.75 -15.86 9.07
N GLY A 20 0.16 -16.03 10.27
CA GLY A 20 -0.33 -14.93 11.10
C GLY A 20 -1.80 -14.55 10.89
N PHE A 21 -2.58 -15.34 10.15
CA PHE A 21 -4.00 -15.06 9.95
C PHE A 21 -4.79 -15.14 11.27
N LYS A 22 -5.74 -14.21 11.46
CA LYS A 22 -6.62 -14.19 12.64
C LYS A 22 -7.56 -15.43 12.61
N PRO A 23 -7.80 -16.12 13.74
CA PRO A 23 -8.68 -17.29 13.77
C PRO A 23 -10.10 -17.07 13.22
N ALA A 24 -10.66 -15.87 13.40
CA ALA A 24 -11.98 -15.51 12.87
C ALA A 24 -11.98 -15.45 11.32
N LEU A 25 -10.92 -14.90 10.74
CA LEU A 25 -10.73 -14.87 9.29
C LEU A 25 -10.46 -16.27 8.74
N VAL A 26 -9.65 -17.08 9.44
CA VAL A 26 -9.46 -18.48 9.05
C VAL A 26 -10.80 -19.21 9.06
N GLN A 27 -11.63 -19.01 10.08
CA GLN A 27 -12.96 -19.62 10.17
C GLN A 27 -13.86 -19.28 8.97
N SER A 28 -13.84 -18.03 8.48
CA SER A 28 -14.70 -17.63 7.37
C SER A 28 -14.37 -18.39 6.08
N TYR A 29 -13.08 -18.63 5.80
CA TYR A 29 -12.67 -19.42 4.61
C TYR A 29 -13.16 -20.87 4.62
N PHE A 30 -13.42 -21.46 5.79
CA PHE A 30 -13.85 -22.86 5.90
C PHE A 30 -15.33 -23.03 6.22
N THR A 31 -16.02 -21.92 6.52
CA THR A 31 -17.46 -21.90 6.78
C THR A 31 -18.22 -21.92 5.46
N ARG A 32 -19.17 -22.85 5.32
CA ARG A 32 -20.03 -23.00 4.14
C ARG A 32 -21.49 -23.11 4.58
N PRO A 33 -22.48 -22.84 3.70
CA PRO A 33 -23.90 -22.96 4.04
C PRO A 33 -24.28 -24.34 4.60
N ASP A 34 -23.67 -25.40 4.07
CA ASP A 34 -23.87 -26.78 4.50
C ASP A 34 -23.01 -27.18 5.71
N ARG A 35 -22.06 -26.32 6.13
CA ARG A 35 -21.00 -26.69 7.07
C ARG A 35 -20.45 -25.50 7.85
N LEU A 36 -20.96 -25.32 9.06
CA LEU A 36 -20.45 -24.32 10.00
C LEU A 36 -19.18 -24.80 10.71
N VAL A 37 -18.12 -23.99 10.66
CA VAL A 37 -16.90 -24.22 11.43
C VAL A 37 -16.96 -23.40 12.71
N ASN A 38 -16.93 -24.08 13.86
CA ASN A 38 -16.97 -23.41 15.17
C ASN A 38 -15.61 -22.74 15.48
N PRO A 39 -15.56 -21.49 16.00
CA PRO A 39 -14.31 -20.84 16.40
C PRO A 39 -13.46 -21.66 17.37
N ALA A 40 -14.09 -22.41 18.29
CA ALA A 40 -13.40 -23.32 19.21
C ALA A 40 -12.58 -24.38 18.47
N ARG A 41 -13.05 -24.82 17.29
CA ARG A 41 -12.37 -25.81 16.46
C ARG A 41 -11.07 -25.26 15.87
N ILE A 42 -11.05 -23.99 15.46
CA ILE A 42 -9.83 -23.32 14.99
C ILE A 42 -8.81 -23.21 16.14
N GLN A 43 -9.28 -22.94 17.36
CA GLN A 43 -8.41 -22.91 18.55
C GLN A 43 -7.84 -24.29 18.90
N GLU A 44 -8.62 -25.36 18.77
CA GLU A 44 -8.14 -26.74 18.93
C GLU A 44 -7.06 -27.09 17.89
N ILE A 45 -7.25 -26.65 16.65
CA ILE A 45 -6.25 -26.84 15.58
C ILE A 45 -4.97 -26.08 15.89
N LYS A 46 -5.09 -24.82 16.31
CA LYS A 46 -3.96 -23.98 16.72
C LYS A 46 -3.15 -24.59 17.87
N LYS A 47 -3.84 -25.18 18.85
CA LYS A 47 -3.22 -25.78 20.04
C LYS A 47 -2.75 -27.22 19.83
N ASN A 48 -2.93 -27.80 18.64
CA ASN A 48 -2.72 -29.22 18.37
C ASN A 48 -3.42 -30.12 19.42
N SER A 49 -4.65 -29.78 19.82
CA SER A 49 -5.32 -30.34 21.01
C SER A 49 -5.66 -31.84 20.94
N THR A 50 -5.42 -32.51 19.82
CA THR A 50 -5.61 -33.95 19.68
C THR A 50 -4.46 -34.56 18.87
N ALA A 51 -4.08 -35.81 19.17
CA ALA A 51 -3.03 -36.53 18.43
C ALA A 51 -3.30 -36.59 16.92
N ARG A 52 -4.58 -36.64 16.53
CA ARG A 52 -5.00 -36.61 15.12
C ARG A 52 -4.67 -35.27 14.46
N ILE A 53 -4.92 -34.15 15.14
CA ILE A 53 -4.61 -32.82 14.62
C ILE A 53 -3.08 -32.64 14.60
N GLU A 54 -2.40 -33.04 15.66
CA GLU A 54 -0.94 -32.93 15.79
C GLU A 54 -0.20 -33.61 14.64
N ALA A 55 -0.65 -34.81 14.23
CA ALA A 55 -0.05 -35.57 13.13
C ALA A 55 -0.19 -34.93 11.74
N ILE A 56 -1.05 -33.92 11.56
CA ILE A 56 -1.25 -33.26 10.27
C ILE A 56 -0.23 -32.11 10.14
N PRO A 57 0.71 -32.15 9.18
CA PRO A 57 1.66 -31.06 8.98
C PRO A 57 0.95 -29.79 8.53
N ALA A 58 1.53 -28.63 8.87
CA ALA A 58 1.07 -27.36 8.33
C ALA A 58 1.37 -27.28 6.83
N ALA A 59 0.41 -26.85 6.03
CA ALA A 59 0.62 -26.57 4.62
C ALA A 59 1.76 -25.56 4.43
N THR A 60 2.50 -25.67 3.32
CA THR A 60 3.52 -24.70 2.90
C THR A 60 2.87 -23.35 2.55
N ASP A 61 3.66 -22.28 2.53
CA ASP A 61 3.14 -20.95 2.16
C ASP A 61 2.60 -20.93 0.72
N GLU A 62 3.15 -21.78 -0.15
CA GLU A 62 2.71 -21.96 -1.53
C GLU A 62 1.34 -22.65 -1.62
N GLU A 63 1.14 -23.74 -0.88
CA GLU A 63 -0.17 -24.43 -0.80
C GLU A 63 -1.27 -23.54 -0.20
N VAL A 64 -0.93 -22.71 0.79
CA VAL A 64 -1.87 -21.72 1.34
C VAL A 64 -2.21 -20.66 0.29
N GLY A 65 -1.22 -20.19 -0.49
CA GLY A 65 -1.45 -19.26 -1.59
C GLY A 65 -2.41 -19.82 -2.64
N TYR A 66 -2.17 -21.06 -3.11
CA TYR A 66 -3.06 -21.72 -4.07
C TYR A 66 -4.50 -21.89 -3.54
N PHE A 67 -4.66 -22.23 -2.27
CA PHE A 67 -5.98 -22.32 -1.65
C PHE A 67 -6.72 -20.98 -1.67
N LEU A 68 -6.04 -19.88 -1.30
CA LEU A 68 -6.65 -18.56 -1.27
C LEU A 68 -7.05 -18.12 -2.68
N ASP A 69 -6.18 -18.31 -3.66
CA ASP A 69 -6.46 -17.96 -5.06
C ASP A 69 -7.69 -18.71 -5.61
N ASP A 70 -7.79 -20.02 -5.32
CA ASP A 70 -8.95 -20.83 -5.74
C ASP A 70 -10.23 -20.40 -5.01
N PHE A 71 -10.14 -20.12 -3.71
CA PHE A 71 -11.26 -19.62 -2.91
C PHE A 71 -11.83 -18.33 -3.51
N TYR A 72 -10.98 -17.34 -3.80
CA TYR A 72 -11.41 -16.06 -4.37
C TYR A 72 -12.00 -16.20 -5.78
N ARG A 73 -11.50 -17.14 -6.59
CA ARG A 73 -12.07 -17.42 -7.92
C ARG A 73 -13.44 -18.07 -7.84
N SER A 74 -13.67 -18.90 -6.83
CA SER A 74 -14.91 -19.68 -6.66
C SER A 74 -16.05 -18.93 -5.95
N SER A 75 -15.75 -17.85 -5.22
CA SER A 75 -16.72 -17.14 -4.37
C SER A 75 -17.60 -16.10 -5.09
N SER A 76 -17.64 -16.10 -6.42
CA SER A 76 -18.38 -15.13 -7.25
C SER A 76 -19.89 -15.42 -7.39
N ASN A 77 -20.53 -16.06 -6.40
CA ASN A 77 -21.98 -16.33 -6.41
C ASN A 77 -22.69 -15.59 -5.24
N PRO A 78 -23.56 -14.58 -5.49
CA PRO A 78 -23.93 -13.57 -4.48
C PRO A 78 -25.02 -13.95 -3.46
N ASP A 79 -25.72 -15.08 -3.62
CA ASP A 79 -27.10 -15.14 -3.11
C ASP A 79 -27.37 -15.84 -1.77
N ASP A 80 -26.41 -16.39 -1.02
CA ASP A 80 -26.78 -17.26 0.13
C ASP A 80 -25.96 -17.13 1.43
N TYR A 81 -25.27 -16.01 1.66
CA TYR A 81 -24.58 -15.78 2.93
C TYR A 81 -24.52 -14.29 3.26
N ALA A 82 -25.14 -13.86 4.36
CA ALA A 82 -24.82 -12.58 4.98
C ALA A 82 -23.51 -12.77 5.76
N PRO A 83 -22.36 -12.31 5.24
CA PRO A 83 -21.08 -12.54 5.90
C PRO A 83 -21.04 -11.79 7.23
N PRO A 84 -20.11 -12.14 8.15
CA PRO A 84 -19.73 -11.18 9.19
C PRO A 84 -19.50 -9.82 8.53
N THR A 85 -19.99 -8.74 9.14
CA THR A 85 -19.81 -7.37 8.65
C THR A 85 -18.35 -7.22 8.23
N GLN A 86 -18.11 -7.11 6.92
CA GLN A 86 -16.76 -6.93 6.39
C GLN A 86 -16.19 -5.72 7.12
N GLU A 87 -15.01 -5.86 7.74
CA GLU A 87 -14.21 -4.68 8.11
C GLU A 87 -14.15 -3.85 6.81
N ALA A 88 -14.66 -2.61 6.82
CA ALA A 88 -14.81 -1.79 5.62
C ALA A 88 -13.54 -1.91 4.77
N GLU A 89 -13.69 -2.34 3.52
CA GLU A 89 -12.54 -2.48 2.64
C GLU A 89 -12.06 -1.07 2.29
N VAL A 90 -10.73 -0.90 2.20
CA VAL A 90 -10.16 0.40 1.82
C VAL A 90 -10.71 0.77 0.46
N THR A 91 -11.35 1.94 0.39
CA THR A 91 -11.88 2.46 -0.86
C THR A 91 -10.73 2.84 -1.78
N GLN A 92 -10.88 2.48 -3.05
CA GLN A 92 -9.89 2.74 -4.08
C GLN A 92 -10.45 3.78 -5.06
N PHE A 93 -9.60 4.71 -5.46
CA PHE A 93 -9.97 5.80 -6.37
C PHE A 93 -9.13 5.72 -7.63
N THR A 94 -9.72 6.07 -8.75
CA THR A 94 -9.03 6.20 -10.04
C THR A 94 -9.59 7.38 -10.81
N LEU A 95 -8.81 7.93 -11.75
CA LEU A 95 -9.28 9.00 -12.61
C LEU A 95 -10.21 8.41 -13.69
N GLY A 96 -11.48 8.77 -13.64
CA GLY A 96 -12.48 8.44 -14.64
C GLY A 96 -12.28 9.21 -15.95
N VAL A 97 -12.98 8.76 -16.99
CA VAL A 97 -12.94 9.37 -18.34
C VAL A 97 -13.44 10.82 -18.37
N ASN A 98 -14.21 11.22 -17.36
CA ASN A 98 -14.72 12.58 -17.18
C ASN A 98 -13.71 13.52 -16.49
N GLY A 99 -12.51 13.01 -16.16
CA GLY A 99 -11.49 13.78 -15.43
C GLY A 99 -11.79 13.95 -13.95
N LYS A 100 -12.77 13.22 -13.40
CA LYS A 100 -13.05 13.15 -11.97
C LYS A 100 -12.59 11.81 -11.41
N LEU A 101 -12.32 11.78 -10.12
CA LEU A 101 -12.01 10.58 -9.36
C LEU A 101 -13.28 9.78 -9.12
N THR A 102 -13.22 8.49 -9.42
CA THR A 102 -14.32 7.54 -9.27
C THR A 102 -13.84 6.33 -8.46
N ILE A 103 -14.77 5.54 -7.92
CA ILE A 103 -14.43 4.34 -7.15
C ILE A 103 -13.96 3.27 -8.12
N LEU A 104 -12.78 2.70 -7.87
CA LEU A 104 -12.31 1.53 -8.60
C LEU A 104 -13.09 0.31 -8.11
N SER A 105 -13.88 -0.31 -8.99
CA SER A 105 -14.63 -1.52 -8.63
C SER A 105 -13.69 -2.67 -8.28
N SER A 106 -14.08 -3.50 -7.31
CA SER A 106 -13.30 -4.67 -6.86
C SER A 106 -13.04 -5.71 -7.96
N GLU A 107 -13.80 -5.67 -9.06
CA GLU A 107 -13.59 -6.52 -10.24
C GLU A 107 -12.48 -6.01 -11.17
N ALA A 108 -12.12 -4.72 -11.09
CA ALA A 108 -11.08 -4.09 -11.90
C ALA A 108 -9.67 -4.34 -11.36
N ASP A 109 -9.46 -5.52 -10.78
CA ASP A 109 -8.28 -5.99 -10.05
C ASP A 109 -7.05 -6.19 -10.96
N VAL A 110 -6.75 -5.22 -11.81
CA VAL A 110 -5.48 -5.12 -12.52
C VAL A 110 -4.49 -4.46 -11.56
N GLN A 111 -4.15 -5.21 -10.50
CA GLN A 111 -3.39 -4.75 -9.33
C GLN A 111 -2.05 -4.10 -9.69
N LEU A 112 -1.51 -4.38 -10.88
CA LEU A 112 -0.32 -3.77 -11.47
C LEU A 112 -0.52 -3.44 -12.96
N GLY A 113 -1.77 -3.19 -13.37
CA GLY A 113 -2.15 -3.10 -14.78
C GLY A 113 -2.27 -1.72 -15.36
N THR A 114 -2.32 -0.70 -14.53
CA THR A 114 -2.33 0.68 -15.03
C THR A 114 -0.92 1.00 -15.55
N PRO A 115 -0.78 1.69 -16.70
CA PRO A 115 0.53 2.08 -17.23
C PRO A 115 1.42 2.76 -16.19
N GLU A 116 0.80 3.52 -15.29
CA GLU A 116 1.42 4.25 -14.21
C GLU A 116 2.08 3.32 -13.17
N ILE A 117 1.34 2.30 -12.72
CA ILE A 117 1.86 1.32 -11.75
C ILE A 117 2.91 0.43 -12.43
N GLN A 118 2.74 0.10 -13.72
CA GLN A 118 3.71 -0.68 -14.49
C GLN A 118 5.07 0.01 -14.61
N GLU A 119 5.08 1.33 -14.82
CA GLU A 119 6.31 2.10 -14.90
C GLU A 119 7.12 2.05 -13.59
N ILE A 120 6.45 2.29 -12.46
CA ILE A 120 7.07 2.24 -11.13
C ILE A 120 7.49 0.81 -10.76
N TYR A 121 6.69 -0.18 -11.16
CA TYR A 121 7.03 -1.59 -11.01
C TYR A 121 8.32 -1.95 -11.78
N GLU A 122 8.45 -1.51 -13.03
CA GLU A 122 9.64 -1.79 -13.84
C GLU A 122 10.87 -1.06 -13.28
N GLU A 123 10.72 0.18 -12.83
CA GLU A 123 11.79 0.90 -12.12
C GLU A 123 12.26 0.11 -10.88
N LEU A 124 11.31 -0.34 -10.04
CA LEU A 124 11.60 -1.15 -8.87
C LEU A 124 12.33 -2.45 -9.25
N ARG A 125 11.87 -3.12 -10.32
CA ARG A 125 12.44 -4.36 -10.83
C ARG A 125 13.87 -4.16 -11.34
N VAL A 126 14.13 -3.13 -12.15
CA VAL A 126 15.48 -2.81 -12.65
C VAL A 126 16.44 -2.55 -11.50
N LYS A 127 16.01 -1.77 -10.49
CA LYS A 127 16.81 -1.51 -9.28
C LYS A 127 17.09 -2.79 -8.49
N ALA A 128 16.09 -3.66 -8.34
CA ALA A 128 16.25 -4.93 -7.64
C ALA A 128 17.26 -5.84 -8.36
N LEU A 129 17.15 -5.95 -9.69
CA LEU A 129 18.07 -6.72 -10.53
C LEU A 129 19.50 -6.16 -10.47
N SER A 130 19.65 -4.83 -10.57
CA SER A 130 20.95 -4.16 -10.46
C SER A 130 21.59 -4.44 -9.09
N LEU A 131 20.81 -4.35 -8.01
CA LEU A 131 21.29 -4.68 -6.67
C LEU A 131 21.74 -6.14 -6.57
N GLY A 132 20.97 -7.07 -7.15
CA GLY A 132 21.28 -8.50 -7.18
C GLY A 132 22.61 -8.85 -7.86
N GLN A 133 23.08 -8.04 -8.82
CA GLN A 133 24.34 -8.26 -9.54
C GLN A 133 25.59 -8.14 -8.66
N HIS A 134 25.50 -7.44 -7.52
CA HIS A 134 26.62 -7.28 -6.59
C HIS A 134 27.02 -8.60 -5.87
N GLY A 135 26.14 -9.60 -5.88
CA GLY A 135 26.44 -10.94 -5.36
C GLY A 135 26.67 -11.00 -3.84
N HIS A 136 26.96 -12.19 -3.32
CA HIS A 136 27.02 -12.44 -1.88
C HIS A 136 28.14 -11.68 -1.16
N ASN A 137 29.28 -11.43 -1.83
CA ASN A 137 30.43 -10.78 -1.21
C ASN A 137 30.17 -9.32 -0.85
N ILE A 138 29.35 -8.63 -1.65
CA ILE A 138 29.02 -7.22 -1.45
C ILE A 138 27.73 -7.08 -0.63
N LEU A 139 26.71 -7.90 -0.92
CA LEU A 139 25.41 -7.82 -0.23
C LEU A 139 25.41 -8.49 1.15
N GLY A 140 26.41 -9.31 1.47
CA GLY A 140 26.54 -10.01 2.74
C GLY A 140 25.26 -10.77 3.13
N GLN A 141 24.71 -10.44 4.29
CA GLN A 141 23.50 -11.08 4.82
C GLN A 141 22.22 -10.76 4.04
N LEU A 142 22.19 -9.65 3.29
CA LEU A 142 21.03 -9.24 2.51
C LEU A 142 20.88 -9.98 1.19
N HIS A 143 21.93 -10.67 0.72
CA HIS A 143 21.92 -11.37 -0.56
C HIS A 143 20.69 -12.27 -0.72
N LYS A 144 20.34 -13.06 0.31
CA LYS A 144 19.19 -13.97 0.26
C LYS A 144 17.86 -13.21 0.18
N ASP A 145 17.73 -12.07 0.86
CA ASP A 145 16.51 -11.28 0.85
C ASP A 145 16.34 -10.53 -0.48
N VAL A 146 17.43 -10.01 -1.05
CA VAL A 146 17.44 -9.37 -2.37
C VAL A 146 17.06 -10.38 -3.45
N VAL A 147 17.66 -11.58 -3.46
CA VAL A 147 17.29 -12.64 -4.42
C VAL A 147 15.81 -13.00 -4.28
N ARG A 148 15.31 -13.20 -3.06
CA ARG A 148 13.88 -13.45 -2.83
C ARG A 148 13.03 -12.29 -3.32
N PHE A 149 13.44 -11.04 -3.11
CA PHE A 149 12.67 -9.90 -3.59
C PHE A 149 12.61 -9.84 -5.12
N ILE A 150 13.73 -10.10 -5.81
CA ILE A 150 13.77 -10.27 -7.27
C ILE A 150 12.81 -11.38 -7.72
N ASP A 151 12.78 -12.53 -7.04
CA ASP A 151 11.85 -13.63 -7.34
C ASP A 151 10.36 -13.26 -7.19
N ALA A 152 10.03 -12.14 -6.53
CA ALA A 152 8.67 -11.62 -6.45
C ALA A 152 8.34 -10.60 -7.53
N LEU A 153 9.32 -10.22 -8.36
CA LEU A 153 9.22 -9.22 -9.41
C LEU A 153 9.42 -9.87 -10.80
N PRO A 154 8.48 -10.71 -11.28
CA PRO A 154 8.54 -11.26 -12.62
C PRO A 154 8.59 -10.16 -13.69
N GLU A 155 9.00 -10.52 -14.91
CA GLU A 155 9.08 -9.56 -16.03
C GLU A 155 7.70 -9.05 -16.46
N ASP A 156 6.67 -9.89 -16.37
CA ASP A 156 5.28 -9.47 -16.59
C ASP A 156 4.64 -9.03 -15.27
N PRO A 157 4.33 -7.72 -15.08
CA PRO A 157 3.71 -7.22 -13.86
C PRO A 157 2.36 -7.89 -13.55
N LEU A 158 1.61 -8.32 -14.57
CA LEU A 158 0.31 -8.97 -14.40
C LEU A 158 0.43 -10.37 -13.78
N SER A 159 1.61 -10.99 -13.87
CA SER A 159 1.91 -12.27 -13.24
C SER A 159 2.39 -12.15 -11.79
N ALA A 160 2.62 -10.92 -11.32
CA ALA A 160 3.23 -10.69 -10.02
C ALA A 160 2.20 -10.77 -8.88
N SER A 161 2.62 -11.32 -7.74
CA SER A 161 1.80 -11.37 -6.55
C SER A 161 2.08 -10.14 -5.67
N VAL A 162 1.10 -9.24 -5.56
CA VAL A 162 1.15 -8.06 -4.69
C VAL A 162 1.56 -8.42 -3.26
N VAL A 163 0.98 -9.48 -2.70
CA VAL A 163 1.29 -9.94 -1.35
C VAL A 163 2.75 -10.38 -1.22
N ARG A 164 3.29 -11.12 -2.21
CA ARG A 164 4.70 -11.54 -2.19
C ARG A 164 5.64 -10.35 -2.29
N ILE A 165 5.37 -9.40 -3.18
CA ILE A 165 6.16 -8.16 -3.31
C ILE A 165 6.14 -7.41 -1.99
N PHE A 166 4.96 -7.17 -1.43
CA PHE A 166 4.79 -6.43 -0.19
C PHE A 166 5.55 -7.06 0.99
N MET A 167 5.39 -8.37 1.20
CA MET A 167 6.05 -9.08 2.31
C MET A 167 7.57 -9.04 2.19
N ARG A 168 8.10 -9.25 0.98
CA ARG A 168 9.55 -9.30 0.75
C ARG A 168 10.18 -7.90 0.76
N GLY A 169 9.50 -6.91 0.20
CA GLY A 169 9.91 -5.50 0.24
C GLY A 169 9.86 -4.92 1.66
N SER A 170 8.82 -5.24 2.43
CA SER A 170 8.72 -4.83 3.85
C SER A 170 9.84 -5.39 4.71
N ASN A 171 10.28 -6.63 4.44
CA ASN A 171 11.45 -7.20 5.10
C ASN A 171 12.74 -6.42 4.76
N LEU A 172 12.94 -6.02 3.49
CA LEU A 172 14.07 -5.17 3.12
C LEU A 172 14.00 -3.79 3.79
N LYS A 173 12.82 -3.15 3.81
CA LYS A 173 12.55 -1.88 4.52
C LYS A 173 12.90 -1.99 6.01
N SER A 174 12.48 -3.07 6.67
CA SER A 174 12.78 -3.32 8.09
C SER A 174 14.29 -3.49 8.35
N LYS A 175 15.02 -4.18 7.47
CA LYS A 175 16.47 -4.33 7.60
C LYS A 175 17.24 -3.03 7.37
N LEU A 176 16.81 -2.21 6.42
CA LEU A 176 17.36 -0.87 6.24
C LEU A 176 17.14 0.00 7.48
N ALA A 177 15.93 0.01 8.04
CA ALA A 177 15.63 0.74 9.28
C ALA A 177 16.51 0.25 10.44
N SER A 178 16.69 -1.07 10.59
CA SER A 178 17.58 -1.65 11.60
C SER A 178 19.04 -1.22 11.41
N TYR A 179 19.51 -1.15 10.16
CA TYR A 179 20.84 -0.64 9.83
C TYR A 179 20.98 0.84 10.22
N GLN A 180 20.02 1.70 9.85
CA GLN A 180 20.04 3.13 10.18
C GLN A 180 20.06 3.37 11.69
N ILE A 181 19.22 2.66 12.45
CA ILE A 181 19.22 2.74 13.93
C ILE A 181 20.58 2.32 14.51
N SER A 182 21.21 1.28 13.95
CA SER A 182 22.53 0.84 14.39
C SER A 182 23.65 1.84 14.06
N GLN A 183 23.51 2.61 12.97
CA GLN A 183 24.45 3.69 12.63
C GLN A 183 24.30 4.89 13.57
N GLU A 184 23.07 5.21 13.98
CA GLU A 184 22.79 6.29 14.93
C GLU A 184 23.18 5.91 16.38
N ASN A 185 23.07 4.63 16.73
CA ASN A 185 23.28 4.12 18.09
C ASN A 185 24.17 2.86 18.11
N PRO A 186 25.45 2.97 17.71
CA PRO A 186 26.35 1.82 17.55
C PRO A 186 26.65 1.08 18.86
N ASP A 187 26.50 1.75 20.02
CA ASP A 187 26.75 1.16 21.34
C ASP A 187 25.56 0.31 21.85
N LEU A 188 24.35 0.49 21.29
CA LEU A 188 23.11 -0.13 21.78
C LEU A 188 22.63 -1.30 20.92
N TYR A 189 23.02 -1.33 19.65
CA TYR A 189 22.58 -2.36 18.71
C TYR A 189 23.77 -3.03 18.03
N PRO A 190 23.70 -4.35 17.75
CA PRO A 190 24.74 -5.00 16.97
C PRO A 190 24.83 -4.34 15.60
N LEU A 191 26.05 -4.01 15.17
CA LEU A 191 26.29 -3.44 13.84
C LEU A 191 25.68 -4.36 12.78
N VAL A 192 24.68 -3.85 12.05
CA VAL A 192 24.24 -4.52 10.83
C VAL A 192 25.32 -4.25 9.79
N ASP A 193 26.05 -5.31 9.42
CA ASP A 193 27.17 -5.22 8.47
C ASP A 193 26.62 -5.03 7.05
N LEU A 194 26.46 -3.76 6.66
CA LEU A 194 26.09 -3.34 5.33
C LEU A 194 27.24 -2.53 4.73
N ASP A 195 27.76 -2.97 3.59
CA ASP A 195 28.81 -2.26 2.88
C ASP A 195 28.34 -0.84 2.51
N ALA A 196 29.20 0.16 2.72
CA ALA A 196 28.90 1.57 2.47
C ALA A 196 28.53 1.85 1.00
N ALA A 197 29.01 1.04 0.05
CA ALA A 197 28.63 1.12 -1.36
C ALA A 197 27.22 0.56 -1.63
N VAL A 198 26.69 -0.31 -0.76
CA VAL A 198 25.38 -0.95 -0.91
C VAL A 198 24.27 -0.15 -0.27
N ALA A 199 24.55 0.55 0.84
CA ALA A 199 23.54 1.31 1.57
C ALA A 199 22.74 2.27 0.67
N PRO A 200 23.36 3.10 -0.22
CA PRO A 200 22.61 3.99 -1.09
C PRO A 200 21.71 3.24 -2.09
N LEU A 201 22.14 2.08 -2.58
CA LEU A 201 21.37 1.27 -3.54
C LEU A 201 20.12 0.66 -2.90
N ILE A 202 20.23 0.24 -1.64
CA ILE A 202 19.10 -0.28 -0.87
C ILE A 202 18.12 0.83 -0.51
N VAL A 203 18.62 2.00 -0.12
CA VAL A 203 17.77 3.18 0.12
C VAL A 203 16.96 3.49 -1.13
N ASP A 204 17.61 3.57 -2.30
CA ASP A 204 16.91 3.85 -3.55
C ASP A 204 15.90 2.75 -3.94
N LEU A 205 16.22 1.48 -3.70
CA LEU A 205 15.29 0.36 -3.91
C LEU A 205 14.07 0.44 -2.98
N VAL A 206 14.29 0.69 -1.68
CA VAL A 206 13.23 0.79 -0.67
C VAL A 206 12.36 2.02 -0.91
N ASP A 207 12.92 3.12 -1.41
CA ASP A 207 12.18 4.31 -1.83
C ASP A 207 11.21 3.96 -2.97
N SER A 208 11.69 3.29 -4.03
CA SER A 208 10.84 2.83 -5.13
C SER A 208 9.78 1.82 -4.67
N PHE A 209 10.13 0.91 -3.76
CA PHE A 209 9.17 -0.02 -3.17
C PHE A 209 8.08 0.72 -2.40
N THR A 210 8.46 1.70 -1.58
CA THR A 210 7.51 2.51 -0.81
C THR A 210 6.61 3.32 -1.74
N LEU A 211 7.15 3.84 -2.85
CA LEU A 211 6.36 4.49 -3.89
C LEU A 211 5.36 3.52 -4.51
N LEU A 212 5.78 2.30 -4.88
CA LEU A 212 4.88 1.27 -5.39
C LEU A 212 3.79 0.91 -4.37
N VAL A 213 4.12 0.78 -3.08
CA VAL A 213 3.16 0.49 -2.01
C VAL A 213 2.11 1.60 -1.90
N ASN A 214 2.53 2.85 -2.00
CA ASN A 214 1.65 4.01 -1.94
C ASN A 214 0.74 4.12 -3.17
N LEU A 215 1.27 3.82 -4.37
CA LEU A 215 0.52 3.89 -5.63
C LEU A 215 -0.32 2.65 -5.92
N THR A 216 -0.04 1.51 -5.26
CA THR A 216 -0.76 0.24 -5.45
C THR A 216 -1.76 0.04 -4.31
N PRO A 217 -3.07 0.20 -4.55
CA PRO A 217 -4.06 0.18 -3.49
C PRO A 217 -4.06 -1.09 -2.64
N ALA A 218 -3.87 -2.26 -3.26
CA ALA A 218 -3.80 -3.54 -2.56
C ALA A 218 -2.58 -3.63 -1.62
N MET A 219 -1.45 -2.99 -1.95
CA MET A 219 -0.29 -2.89 -1.04
C MET A 219 -0.52 -1.90 0.09
N ALA A 220 -1.18 -0.77 -0.20
CA ALA A 220 -1.55 0.21 0.81
C ALA A 220 -2.43 -0.41 1.92
N VAL A 221 -3.39 -1.26 1.56
CA VAL A 221 -4.21 -2.04 2.50
C VAL A 221 -3.35 -2.93 3.40
N LEU A 222 -2.32 -3.58 2.83
CA LEU A 222 -1.43 -4.45 3.59
C LEU A 222 -0.57 -3.66 4.58
N GLU A 223 -0.10 -2.46 4.17
CA GLU A 223 0.64 -1.55 5.04
C GLU A 223 -0.21 -1.08 6.23
N ALA A 224 -1.47 -0.72 5.99
CA ALA A 224 -2.40 -0.24 7.01
C ALA A 224 -2.72 -1.26 8.11
N LYS A 225 -2.62 -2.56 7.81
CA LYS A 225 -2.92 -3.65 8.77
C LYS A 225 -1.85 -3.82 9.86
N ALA A 226 -0.72 -3.12 9.77
CA ALA A 226 0.39 -3.22 10.71
C ALA A 226 0.38 -2.14 11.82
N SER A 227 -0.71 -1.37 11.99
CA SER A 227 -0.69 -0.14 12.79
C SER A 227 -0.58 -0.33 14.32
N THR A 228 0.26 0.51 14.92
CA THR A 228 0.57 0.70 16.33
C THR A 228 -0.29 1.82 16.94
N GLN A 229 -0.14 2.06 18.24
CA GLN A 229 -0.86 3.14 18.92
C GLN A 229 -0.36 4.54 18.51
N GLU A 230 0.94 4.71 18.29
CA GLU A 230 1.50 5.97 17.78
C GLU A 230 0.97 6.25 16.37
N GLU A 231 0.92 5.22 15.53
CA GLU A 231 0.34 5.33 14.19
C GLU A 231 -1.14 5.76 14.25
N TYR A 232 -1.96 5.24 15.19
CA TYR A 232 -3.36 5.68 15.34
C TYR A 232 -3.51 7.20 15.60
N VAL A 233 -2.62 7.78 16.41
CA VAL A 233 -2.65 9.21 16.69
C VAL A 233 -2.27 9.98 15.43
N SER A 234 -1.16 9.62 14.79
CA SER A 234 -0.69 10.26 13.56
C SER A 234 -1.72 10.17 12.42
N GLN A 235 -2.43 9.03 12.30
CA GLN A 235 -3.50 8.84 11.33
C GLN A 235 -4.68 9.77 11.61
N GLY A 236 -5.03 9.99 12.88
CA GLY A 236 -6.08 10.93 13.27
C GLY A 236 -5.73 12.37 12.89
N GLU A 237 -4.52 12.81 13.24
CA GLU A 237 -4.05 14.15 12.89
C GLU A 237 -3.96 14.36 11.37
N ALA A 238 -3.63 13.32 10.62
CA ALA A 238 -3.64 13.36 9.16
C ALA A 238 -5.07 13.52 8.63
N LEU A 239 -6.02 12.73 9.09
CA LEU A 239 -7.42 12.85 8.69
C LEU A 239 -7.98 14.24 9.00
N GLU A 240 -7.65 14.81 10.16
CA GLU A 240 -8.01 16.18 10.52
C GLU A 240 -7.40 17.22 9.57
N ALA A 241 -6.13 17.04 9.19
CA ALA A 241 -5.43 17.98 8.30
C ALA A 241 -6.06 18.09 6.90
N ILE A 242 -6.60 16.99 6.37
CA ILE A 242 -7.19 16.95 5.01
C ILE A 242 -8.70 17.21 4.99
N GLN A 243 -9.36 17.19 6.14
CA GLN A 243 -10.80 17.45 6.25
C GLN A 243 -11.26 18.70 5.48
N PRO A 244 -10.60 19.88 5.56
CA PRO A 244 -11.06 21.06 4.84
C PRO A 244 -11.00 20.92 3.31
N ALA A 245 -10.11 20.07 2.80
CA ALA A 245 -10.05 19.76 1.37
C ALA A 245 -11.22 18.83 0.97
N LEU A 246 -11.60 17.90 1.84
CA LEU A 246 -12.65 16.93 1.55
C LEU A 246 -14.07 17.53 1.58
N GLU A 247 -14.29 18.64 2.28
CA GLU A 247 -15.57 19.37 2.26
C GLU A 247 -16.01 19.82 0.84
N GLN A 248 -15.06 19.93 -0.10
CA GLN A 248 -15.32 20.33 -1.48
C GLN A 248 -14.88 19.26 -2.49
N VAL A 249 -14.81 18.00 -2.06
CA VAL A 249 -14.29 16.90 -2.87
C VAL A 249 -15.09 16.65 -4.15
N GLU A 250 -16.38 17.02 -4.20
CA GLU A 250 -17.24 16.92 -5.39
C GLU A 250 -16.71 17.70 -6.61
N GLN A 251 -15.80 18.66 -6.41
CA GLN A 251 -15.09 19.35 -7.49
C GLN A 251 -14.24 18.37 -8.31
N VAL A 252 -13.62 17.40 -7.65
CA VAL A 252 -12.66 16.46 -8.24
C VAL A 252 -13.09 15.01 -8.21
N ALA A 253 -14.16 14.67 -7.49
CA ALA A 253 -14.71 13.32 -7.39
C ALA A 253 -16.15 13.25 -7.92
N ASP A 254 -16.54 12.07 -8.41
CA ASP A 254 -17.94 11.77 -8.69
C ASP A 254 -18.77 11.70 -7.39
N PRO A 255 -20.10 11.94 -7.43
CA PRO A 255 -20.91 12.02 -6.21
C PRO A 255 -20.81 10.81 -5.29
N GLU A 256 -20.76 9.59 -5.86
CA GLU A 256 -20.61 8.35 -5.09
C GLU A 256 -19.24 8.26 -4.39
N ALA A 257 -18.17 8.67 -5.09
CA ALA A 257 -16.83 8.71 -4.52
C ALA A 257 -16.71 9.79 -3.42
N ALA A 258 -17.38 10.93 -3.60
CA ALA A 258 -17.42 12.01 -2.64
C ALA A 258 -18.16 11.60 -1.34
N GLU A 259 -19.34 10.99 -1.47
CA GLU A 259 -20.13 10.49 -0.34
C GLU A 259 -19.37 9.44 0.46
N LEU A 260 -18.74 8.48 -0.22
CA LEU A 260 -17.95 7.44 0.43
C LEU A 260 -16.70 8.00 1.14
N LEU A 261 -16.06 9.03 0.58
CA LEU A 261 -14.94 9.71 1.25
C LEU A 261 -15.37 10.44 2.52
N ASP A 262 -16.51 11.11 2.49
CA ASP A 262 -17.07 11.77 3.67
C ASP A 262 -17.44 10.75 4.75
N GLU A 263 -18.09 9.65 4.39
CA GLU A 263 -18.38 8.54 5.30
C GLU A 263 -17.10 7.99 5.95
N GLN A 264 -16.10 7.63 5.13
CA GLN A 264 -14.83 7.09 5.60
C GLN A 264 -14.08 8.07 6.50
N LEU A 265 -14.05 9.36 6.15
CA LEU A 265 -13.41 10.39 6.97
C LEU A 265 -14.10 10.49 8.34
N ASN A 266 -15.43 10.58 8.36
CA ASN A 266 -16.21 10.72 9.59
C ASN A 266 -16.08 9.47 10.47
N GLU A 267 -16.08 8.28 9.88
CA GLU A 267 -15.81 7.02 10.56
C GLU A 267 -14.40 6.99 11.19
N GLY A 268 -13.37 7.40 10.43
CA GLY A 268 -11.99 7.42 10.91
C GLY A 268 -11.76 8.40 12.05
N LEU A 269 -12.35 9.60 11.97
CA LEU A 269 -12.26 10.64 13.00
C LEU A 269 -13.01 10.22 14.27
N SER A 270 -14.17 9.58 14.14
CA SER A 270 -15.00 9.13 15.28
C SER A 270 -14.61 7.76 15.87
N ALA A 271 -13.68 7.05 15.24
CA ALA A 271 -13.25 5.72 15.67
C ALA A 271 -12.75 5.68 17.13
N SER A 272 -12.97 4.56 17.80
CA SER A 272 -12.52 4.33 19.19
C SER A 272 -11.03 3.95 19.28
N LEU A 273 -10.44 4.11 20.46
CA LEU A 273 -9.04 3.71 20.74
C LEU A 273 -8.85 2.19 20.86
N ASP A 274 -9.93 1.41 20.90
CA ASP A 274 -9.84 -0.03 21.00
C ASP A 274 -9.30 -0.66 19.71
N LYS A 275 -9.17 -2.00 19.68
CA LYS A 275 -8.64 -2.69 18.50
C LYS A 275 -9.52 -2.51 17.26
N SER A 276 -10.83 -2.41 17.43
CA SER A 276 -11.80 -2.26 16.34
C SER A 276 -11.73 -0.85 15.76
N GLY A 277 -11.79 0.18 16.61
CA GLY A 277 -11.70 1.56 16.15
C GLY A 277 -10.32 1.89 15.54
N ARG A 278 -9.22 1.31 16.05
CA ARG A 278 -7.91 1.42 15.38
C ARG A 278 -7.91 0.84 13.97
N ALA A 279 -8.59 -0.29 13.76
CA ALA A 279 -8.71 -0.87 12.43
C ALA A 279 -9.53 0.04 11.51
N GLN A 280 -10.68 0.53 11.99
CA GLN A 280 -11.54 1.46 11.25
C GLN A 280 -10.82 2.75 10.85
N ARG A 281 -10.09 3.37 11.78
CA ARG A 281 -9.26 4.55 11.46
C ARG A 281 -8.19 4.23 10.43
N SER A 282 -7.56 3.06 10.51
CA SER A 282 -6.54 2.66 9.54
C SER A 282 -7.13 2.50 8.13
N VAL A 283 -8.35 1.95 8.02
CA VAL A 283 -9.09 1.86 6.76
C VAL A 283 -9.39 3.25 6.21
N ALA A 284 -10.03 4.11 7.01
CA ALA A 284 -10.36 5.48 6.63
C ALA A 284 -9.13 6.27 6.16
N PHE A 285 -8.05 6.22 6.96
CA PHE A 285 -6.76 6.82 6.62
C PHE A 285 -6.24 6.32 5.28
N SER A 286 -6.33 5.02 5.02
CA SER A 286 -5.86 4.44 3.76
C SER A 286 -6.73 4.85 2.57
N SER A 287 -8.05 4.94 2.74
CA SER A 287 -8.99 5.40 1.72
C SER A 287 -8.68 6.86 1.34
N VAL A 288 -8.53 7.72 2.34
CA VAL A 288 -8.19 9.14 2.14
C VAL A 288 -6.79 9.30 1.55
N ARG A 289 -5.83 8.46 1.95
CA ARG A 289 -4.48 8.44 1.36
C ARG A 289 -4.52 8.06 -0.12
N ASN A 290 -5.27 7.01 -0.47
CA ASN A 290 -5.44 6.60 -1.85
C ASN A 290 -6.09 7.71 -2.69
N PHE A 291 -7.09 8.40 -2.15
CA PHE A 291 -7.69 9.56 -2.79
C PHE A 291 -6.67 10.67 -3.04
N ALA A 292 -5.92 11.09 -2.00
CA ALA A 292 -4.90 12.14 -2.12
C ALA A 292 -3.84 11.77 -3.17
N ILE A 293 -3.37 10.52 -3.17
CA ILE A 293 -2.43 10.02 -4.17
C ILE A 293 -3.03 10.05 -5.58
N SER A 294 -4.31 9.70 -5.72
CA SER A 294 -5.00 9.71 -7.01
C SER A 294 -5.13 11.12 -7.59
N ILE A 295 -5.24 12.15 -6.74
CA ILE A 295 -5.20 13.57 -7.18
C ILE A 295 -3.83 13.90 -7.79
N PHE A 296 -2.73 13.46 -7.15
CA PHE A 296 -1.37 13.81 -7.57
C PHE A 296 -0.81 12.90 -8.67
N THR A 297 -1.41 11.75 -8.92
CA THR A 297 -0.94 10.79 -9.95
C THR A 297 -0.91 11.43 -11.35
N PRO A 298 -1.99 12.04 -11.88
CA PRO A 298 -1.94 12.71 -13.18
C PRO A 298 -0.91 13.84 -13.24
N VAL A 299 -0.71 14.53 -12.11
CA VAL A 299 0.27 15.62 -11.98
C VAL A 299 1.69 15.08 -12.10
N TYR A 300 1.97 13.95 -11.45
CA TYR A 300 3.25 13.25 -11.52
C TYR A 300 3.59 12.81 -12.94
N HIS A 301 2.65 12.20 -13.66
CA HIS A 301 2.90 11.77 -15.04
C HIS A 301 3.07 12.94 -16.00
N ALA A 302 2.31 14.02 -15.82
CA ALA A 302 2.53 15.25 -16.57
C ALA A 302 3.94 15.81 -16.33
N ALA A 303 4.43 15.80 -15.09
CA ALA A 303 5.79 16.21 -14.78
C ALA A 303 6.84 15.32 -15.48
N ARG A 304 6.66 13.99 -15.45
CA ARG A 304 7.54 13.05 -16.17
C ARG A 304 7.54 13.31 -17.67
N TYR A 305 6.36 13.49 -18.26
CA TYR A 305 6.23 13.80 -19.69
C TYR A 305 6.91 15.13 -20.08
N VAL A 306 6.72 16.18 -19.28
CA VAL A 306 7.25 17.53 -19.58
C VAL A 306 8.76 17.62 -19.36
N PHE A 307 9.30 16.93 -18.34
CA PHE A 307 10.71 17.03 -17.95
C PHE A 307 11.59 15.88 -18.45
N GLY A 308 11.01 14.73 -18.78
CA GLY A 308 11.70 13.48 -19.03
C GLY A 308 12.06 12.74 -17.73
N ASP A 309 11.97 11.41 -17.76
CA ASP A 309 12.08 10.53 -16.59
C ASP A 309 13.37 10.75 -15.78
N ASP A 310 14.51 10.85 -16.46
CA ASP A 310 15.83 10.97 -15.83
C ASP A 310 16.04 12.30 -15.06
N LYS A 311 15.12 13.26 -15.21
CA LYS A 311 15.31 14.63 -14.71
C LYS A 311 14.44 14.98 -13.52
N LEU A 312 13.48 14.14 -13.13
CA LEU A 312 12.52 14.49 -12.07
C LEU A 312 13.17 14.96 -10.76
N PRO A 313 14.12 14.22 -10.14
CA PRO A 313 14.67 14.61 -8.84
C PRO A 313 15.38 15.96 -8.88
N SER A 314 16.16 16.21 -9.93
CA SER A 314 16.88 17.48 -10.13
C SER A 314 15.96 18.65 -10.48
N SER A 315 14.89 18.39 -11.23
CA SER A 315 13.90 19.40 -11.66
C SER A 315 13.03 19.84 -10.48
N LEU A 316 12.64 18.91 -9.61
CA LEU A 316 11.90 19.19 -8.39
C LEU A 316 12.74 19.97 -7.37
N GLN A 317 14.04 19.64 -7.24
CA GLN A 317 14.97 20.44 -6.46
C GLN A 317 15.17 21.85 -7.05
N ALA A 318 15.22 21.98 -8.37
CA ALA A 318 15.28 23.28 -9.04
C ALA A 318 13.99 24.09 -8.86
N LEU A 319 12.82 23.42 -8.79
CA LEU A 319 11.52 23.99 -8.44
C LEU A 319 11.55 24.65 -7.07
N ARG A 320 12.01 23.91 -6.06
CA ARG A 320 12.15 24.41 -4.69
C ARG A 320 13.09 25.61 -4.54
N ASN A 321 14.12 25.72 -5.38
CA ASN A 321 15.16 26.75 -5.26
C ASN A 321 14.83 28.03 -6.06
N GLY A 322 13.59 28.20 -6.54
CA GLY A 322 13.17 29.40 -7.28
C GLY A 322 13.73 29.50 -8.70
N ALA A 323 14.48 28.50 -9.17
CA ALA A 323 15.07 28.47 -10.51
C ALA A 323 14.09 28.02 -11.61
N ALA A 324 12.82 27.79 -11.27
CA ALA A 324 11.91 26.97 -12.07
C ALA A 324 10.65 27.66 -12.57
N TYR A 325 10.68 28.98 -12.71
CA TYR A 325 9.63 29.70 -13.43
C TYR A 325 9.42 29.11 -14.84
N ALA A 326 10.51 28.73 -15.53
CA ALA A 326 10.45 28.14 -16.87
C ALA A 326 9.85 26.72 -16.91
N ALA A 327 10.07 25.93 -15.86
CA ALA A 327 9.52 24.57 -15.74
C ALA A 327 8.03 24.63 -15.38
N GLY A 328 7.67 25.48 -14.42
CA GLY A 328 6.28 25.79 -14.06
C GLY A 328 5.49 26.31 -15.27
N ASN A 329 6.05 27.23 -16.06
CA ASN A 329 5.40 27.77 -17.27
C ASN A 329 5.12 26.73 -18.36
N LYS A 330 5.80 25.58 -18.35
CA LYS A 330 5.50 24.48 -19.27
C LYS A 330 4.52 23.48 -18.68
N LEU A 331 4.72 23.14 -17.41
CA LEU A 331 3.93 22.13 -16.72
C LEU A 331 2.51 22.63 -16.42
N TYR A 332 2.36 23.85 -15.90
CA TYR A 332 1.06 24.37 -15.48
C TYR A 332 0.04 24.47 -16.62
N PRO A 333 0.36 25.03 -17.81
CA PRO A 333 -0.59 25.04 -18.91
C PRO A 333 -1.02 23.63 -19.33
N TYR A 334 -0.08 22.69 -19.39
CA TYR A 334 -0.38 21.29 -19.71
C TYR A 334 -1.35 20.66 -18.70
N LEU A 335 -1.11 20.89 -17.40
CA LEU A 335 -1.96 20.41 -16.32
C LEU A 335 -3.34 21.06 -16.35
N HIS A 336 -3.40 22.38 -16.51
CA HIS A 336 -4.65 23.14 -16.53
C HIS A 336 -5.53 22.75 -17.71
N ASP A 337 -4.95 22.50 -18.88
CA ASP A 337 -5.70 22.10 -20.08
C ASP A 337 -6.25 20.66 -19.99
N ARG A 338 -5.54 19.76 -19.29
CA ARG A 338 -5.88 18.34 -19.18
C ARG A 338 -6.75 18.02 -17.95
N PHE A 339 -6.49 18.69 -16.83
CA PHE A 339 -7.06 18.38 -15.53
C PHE A 339 -7.49 19.65 -14.77
N PRO A 340 -8.32 20.52 -15.36
CA PRO A 340 -8.63 21.84 -14.80
C PRO A 340 -9.21 21.75 -13.38
N ALA A 341 -10.13 20.81 -13.13
CA ALA A 341 -10.75 20.62 -11.82
C ALA A 341 -9.75 20.21 -10.73
N ILE A 342 -8.81 19.31 -11.05
CA ILE A 342 -7.75 18.88 -10.13
C ILE A 342 -6.84 20.06 -9.77
N ILE A 343 -6.49 20.89 -10.75
CA ILE A 343 -5.61 22.03 -10.54
C ILE A 343 -6.28 23.14 -9.72
N GLU A 344 -7.55 23.42 -9.98
CA GLU A 344 -8.33 24.35 -9.18
C GLU A 344 -8.49 23.85 -7.74
N TYR A 345 -8.76 22.58 -7.55
CA TYR A 345 -8.87 21.96 -6.23
C TYR A 345 -7.54 21.99 -5.46
N ILE A 346 -6.42 21.60 -6.09
CA ILE A 346 -5.09 21.66 -5.46
C ILE A 346 -4.77 23.09 -5.02
N ARG A 347 -5.09 24.09 -5.85
CA ARG A 347 -4.89 25.50 -5.50
C ARG A 347 -5.74 25.92 -4.30
N ASN A 348 -7.03 25.62 -4.34
CA ASN A 348 -7.98 26.06 -3.31
C ASN A 348 -7.72 25.39 -1.96
N HIS A 349 -7.06 24.22 -1.95
CA HIS A 349 -6.81 23.42 -0.75
C HIS A 349 -5.32 23.16 -0.48
N ALA A 350 -4.45 24.03 -1.00
CA ALA A 350 -2.99 23.89 -0.91
C ALA A 350 -2.47 23.67 0.53
N GLU A 351 -2.98 24.44 1.50
CA GLU A 351 -2.57 24.35 2.91
C GLU A 351 -2.93 23.00 3.54
N SER A 352 -4.17 22.55 3.36
CA SER A 352 -4.65 21.26 3.87
C SER A 352 -3.92 20.09 3.22
N LEU A 353 -3.72 20.12 1.90
CA LEU A 353 -2.99 19.07 1.18
C LEU A 353 -1.51 19.03 1.58
N THR A 354 -0.88 20.17 1.83
CA THR A 354 0.51 20.24 2.31
C THR A 354 0.62 19.64 3.71
N THR A 355 -0.21 20.09 4.64
CA THR A 355 -0.22 19.60 6.03
C THR A 355 -0.51 18.09 6.08
N TYR A 356 -1.42 17.61 5.23
CA TYR A 356 -1.68 16.19 5.08
C TYR A 356 -0.47 15.43 4.56
N ALA A 357 0.16 15.90 3.49
CA ALA A 357 1.32 15.25 2.89
C ALA A 357 2.48 15.12 3.90
N GLU A 358 2.72 16.14 4.73
CA GLU A 358 3.71 16.11 5.81
C GLU A 358 3.43 15.03 6.87
N LYS A 359 2.16 14.70 7.11
CA LYS A 359 1.75 13.71 8.11
C LYS A 359 1.67 12.29 7.55
N VAL A 360 1.39 12.12 6.26
CA VAL A 360 1.06 10.81 5.66
C VAL A 360 2.20 10.22 4.87
N VAL A 361 3.01 11.07 4.23
CA VAL A 361 3.98 10.61 3.25
C VAL A 361 5.32 10.38 3.95
N THR A 362 5.53 9.15 4.40
CA THR A 362 6.82 8.73 4.99
C THR A 362 7.98 8.76 4.00
N ASN A 363 7.69 8.75 2.70
CA ASN A 363 8.70 8.89 1.64
C ASN A 363 8.98 10.38 1.40
N GLN A 364 10.13 10.86 1.88
CA GLN A 364 10.54 12.26 1.72
C GLN A 364 10.51 12.74 0.27
N LYS A 365 10.86 11.90 -0.73
CA LYS A 365 10.83 12.30 -2.15
C LYS A 365 9.39 12.52 -2.64
N LEU A 366 8.44 11.68 -2.24
CA LEU A 366 7.04 11.84 -2.60
C LEU A 366 6.42 13.06 -1.90
N GLN A 367 6.80 13.30 -0.65
CA GLN A 367 6.40 14.50 0.10
C GLN A 367 6.94 15.76 -0.60
N GLU A 368 8.25 15.80 -0.91
CA GLU A 368 8.89 16.89 -1.65
C GLU A 368 8.25 17.11 -3.02
N PHE A 369 7.88 16.02 -3.71
CA PHE A 369 7.16 16.09 -4.97
C PHE A 369 5.80 16.77 -4.79
N ILE A 370 4.96 16.30 -3.87
CA ILE A 370 3.63 16.86 -3.60
C ILE A 370 3.74 18.35 -3.23
N SER A 371 4.63 18.70 -2.29
CA SER A 371 4.86 20.09 -1.89
C SER A 371 5.29 20.96 -3.07
N SER A 372 6.22 20.47 -3.91
CA SER A 372 6.67 21.20 -5.10
C SER A 372 5.54 21.41 -6.11
N MET A 373 4.65 20.42 -6.27
CA MET A 373 3.50 20.54 -7.17
C MET A 373 2.45 21.51 -6.66
N ILE A 374 2.15 21.48 -5.35
CA ILE A 374 1.26 22.46 -4.72
C ILE A 374 1.82 23.88 -4.92
N GLU A 375 3.13 24.07 -4.73
CA GLU A 375 3.81 25.35 -4.93
C GLU A 375 3.68 25.82 -6.38
N VAL A 376 3.95 24.95 -7.36
CA VAL A 376 3.79 25.25 -8.80
C VAL A 376 2.36 25.68 -9.13
N VAL A 377 1.36 24.93 -8.66
CA VAL A 377 -0.04 25.19 -8.97
C VAL A 377 -0.55 26.49 -8.31
N SER A 378 -0.02 26.81 -7.12
CA SER A 378 -0.42 27.99 -6.34
C SER A 378 0.26 29.29 -6.78
N ASN A 379 1.51 29.24 -7.27
CA ASN A 379 2.34 30.43 -7.51
C ASN A 379 2.40 30.94 -8.98
N ILE A 380 1.70 30.30 -9.93
CA ILE A 380 1.79 30.65 -11.36
C ILE A 380 0.79 31.75 -11.81
N LEU A 381 0.08 32.37 -10.86
CA LEU A 381 -0.76 33.56 -11.09
C LEU A 381 -0.36 34.66 -10.10
#